data_AF-A0A6M1LSN7-F1
#
_entry.id   AF-A0A6M1LSN7-F1
#
_cell.length_a   1.000
_cell.length_b   1.000
_cell.length_c   1.000
_cell.angle_alpha   90.00
_cell.angle_beta   90.00
_cell.angle_gamma   90.00
#
_symmetry.space_group_name_H-M   'P 1'
#
loop_
_entity.id
_entity.type
_entity.pdbx_description
1 polymer ?
#
loop_
_entity_poly.entity_id
_entity_poly.type
_entity_poly.pdbx_seq_one_letter_code
_entity_poly.pdbx_strand_id
1 'polypeptide(L)'
;MGMRHAKHKFMPSVLVFPGGRVDRADHGVKVAAELKPETLALLRHRAPPSLARALGVAAVRELLEETGLLLGEMKGTRLLADLSALDYLCRAVTPTTRSMRFNARFLIAPASAVRGEIAGSGELEGLDWYPLSKALDAKLANITERILVEFQAWHAATPAERAALPKIVYRGNDNRMSDE
;
A
#
# COMPACT_ATOMS: atom_id res chain seq x y z
N MET A 1 6.26 4.84 -7.48
CA MET A 1 4.92 4.77 -8.12
C MET A 1 5.14 4.51 -9.60
N GLY A 2 4.15 3.97 -10.32
CA GLY A 2 4.27 3.72 -11.76
C GLY A 2 2.94 3.82 -12.49
N MET A 3 3.00 3.95 -13.81
CA MET A 3 1.84 4.04 -14.68
C MET A 3 1.38 2.64 -15.07
N ARG A 4 0.09 2.33 -14.92
CA ARG A 4 -0.43 1.06 -15.43
C ARG A 4 -0.30 0.99 -16.94
N HIS A 5 0.29 -0.10 -17.45
CA HIS A 5 0.42 -0.35 -18.88
C HIS A 5 -0.96 -0.23 -19.57
N ALA A 6 -0.99 0.35 -20.78
CA ALA A 6 -2.23 0.66 -21.51
C ALA A 6 -3.15 -0.56 -21.79
N LYS A 7 -2.64 -1.80 -21.66
CA LYS A 7 -3.39 -3.05 -21.86
C LYS A 7 -4.05 -3.59 -20.57
N HIS A 8 -3.85 -2.93 -19.41
CA HIS A 8 -4.53 -3.33 -18.18
C HIS A 8 -6.04 -3.05 -18.27
N LYS A 9 -6.85 -4.04 -17.87
CA LYS A 9 -8.32 -3.96 -17.87
C LYS A 9 -8.90 -2.90 -16.90
N PHE A 10 -8.08 -2.27 -16.05
CA PHE A 10 -8.51 -1.28 -15.06
C PHE A 10 -7.55 -0.08 -14.98
N MET A 11 -8.06 1.08 -15.40
CA MET A 11 -7.39 2.40 -15.38
C MET A 11 -6.04 2.43 -16.11
N PRO A 12 -6.02 2.32 -17.46
CA PRO A 12 -4.80 2.50 -18.23
C PRO A 12 -4.30 3.95 -18.11
N SER A 13 -2.98 4.13 -18.07
CA SER A 13 -2.30 5.44 -18.09
C SER A 13 -2.65 6.36 -16.90
N VAL A 14 -2.88 5.79 -15.72
CA VAL A 14 -2.90 6.55 -14.46
C VAL A 14 -1.75 6.10 -13.56
N LEU A 15 -1.21 7.04 -12.78
CA LEU A 15 -0.19 6.74 -11.80
C LEU A 15 -0.80 6.00 -10.60
N VAL A 16 -0.16 4.91 -10.17
CA VAL A 16 -0.59 4.08 -9.04
C VAL A 16 0.57 3.73 -8.11
N PHE A 17 0.22 3.35 -6.88
CA PHE A 17 1.13 2.69 -5.95
C PHE A 17 1.30 1.21 -6.35
N PRO A 18 2.44 0.58 -6.04
CA PRO A 18 2.55 -0.87 -6.13
C PRO A 18 1.57 -1.52 -5.15
N GLY A 19 0.97 -2.63 -5.56
CA GLY A 19 0.04 -3.35 -4.71
C GLY A 19 -0.96 -4.20 -5.47
N GLY A 20 -1.33 -5.30 -4.83
CA GLY A 20 -2.23 -6.28 -5.40
C GLY A 20 -3.08 -6.96 -4.35
N ARG A 21 -3.51 -8.17 -4.69
CA ARG A 21 -4.41 -8.97 -3.86
C ARG A 21 -3.59 -9.76 -2.85
N VAL A 22 -4.22 -10.08 -1.71
CA VAL A 22 -3.66 -11.08 -0.80
C VAL A 22 -3.84 -12.47 -1.44
N ASP A 23 -2.74 -13.18 -1.59
CA ASP A 23 -2.68 -14.55 -2.06
C ASP A 23 -2.69 -15.55 -0.91
N ARG A 24 -3.08 -16.80 -1.20
CA ARG A 24 -3.03 -17.89 -0.20
C ARG A 24 -1.62 -18.07 0.36
N ALA A 25 -0.60 -17.82 -0.47
CA ALA A 25 0.80 -17.91 -0.11
C ALA A 25 1.26 -16.82 0.87
N ASP A 26 0.51 -15.73 1.04
CA ASP A 26 0.85 -14.67 1.99
C ASP A 26 0.53 -15.05 3.45
N HIS A 27 -0.24 -16.12 3.65
CA HIS A 27 -0.62 -16.60 4.97
C HIS A 27 0.41 -17.56 5.57
N GLY A 28 0.68 -17.42 6.87
CA GLY A 28 1.50 -18.36 7.63
C GLY A 28 2.99 -18.40 7.25
N VAL A 29 3.45 -17.47 6.41
CA VAL A 29 4.87 -17.41 6.02
C VAL A 29 5.75 -16.86 7.13
N LYS A 30 7.00 -17.34 7.17
CA LYS A 30 8.07 -16.73 7.97
C LYS A 30 8.37 -15.33 7.42
N VAL A 31 8.55 -14.38 8.32
CA VAL A 31 8.91 -12.98 8.05
C VAL A 31 10.18 -12.66 8.81
N ALA A 32 10.91 -11.63 8.38
CA ALA A 32 12.12 -11.16 9.05
C ALA A 32 11.77 -10.44 10.37
N ALA A 33 10.69 -9.65 10.35
CA ALA A 33 10.13 -9.01 11.54
C ALA A 33 8.60 -8.85 11.41
N GLU A 34 7.91 -8.84 12.56
CA GLU A 34 6.46 -8.71 12.63
C GLU A 34 6.00 -7.25 12.63
N LEU A 35 4.71 -7.04 12.31
CA LEU A 35 4.07 -5.73 12.38
C LEU A 35 4.17 -5.15 13.79
N LYS A 36 4.39 -3.83 13.87
CA LYS A 36 4.30 -3.10 15.13
C LYS A 36 2.89 -3.25 15.73
N PRO A 37 2.73 -3.33 17.07
CA PRO A 37 1.43 -3.53 17.71
C PRO A 37 0.35 -2.53 17.26
N GLU A 38 0.72 -1.26 17.08
CA GLU A 38 -0.16 -0.19 16.63
C GLU A 38 -0.63 -0.37 15.18
N THR A 39 0.28 -0.71 14.26
CA THR A 39 -0.07 -1.02 12.86
C THR A 39 -0.96 -2.26 12.78
N LEU A 40 -0.64 -3.30 13.57
CA LEU A 40 -1.44 -4.52 13.63
C LEU A 40 -2.85 -4.24 14.16
N ALA A 41 -2.98 -3.43 15.21
CA ALA A 41 -4.28 -3.04 15.77
C ALA A 41 -5.16 -2.32 14.74
N LEU A 42 -4.57 -1.41 13.95
CA LEU A 42 -5.27 -0.71 12.87
C LEU A 42 -5.71 -1.66 11.76
N LEU A 43 -4.83 -2.55 11.30
CA LEU A 43 -5.18 -3.54 10.29
C LEU A 43 -6.28 -4.51 10.77
N ARG A 44 -6.27 -4.86 12.06
CA ARG A 44 -7.26 -5.76 12.68
C ARG A 44 -8.65 -5.14 12.82
N HIS A 45 -8.79 -3.81 12.76
CA HIS A 45 -10.07 -3.12 12.91
C HIS A 45 -11.14 -3.63 11.92
N ARG A 46 -10.74 -4.13 10.74
CA ARG A 46 -11.63 -4.71 9.73
C ARG A 46 -11.06 -5.96 9.05
N ALA A 47 -10.21 -6.70 9.76
CA ALA A 47 -9.63 -7.95 9.28
C ALA A 47 -9.30 -8.88 10.46
N PRO A 48 -9.54 -10.21 10.35
CA PRO A 48 -9.05 -11.14 11.36
C PRO A 48 -7.52 -11.11 11.42
N PRO A 49 -6.89 -11.55 12.52
CA PRO A 49 -5.44 -11.48 12.71
C PRO A 49 -4.63 -12.08 11.56
N SER A 50 -5.07 -13.23 11.03
CA SER A 50 -4.41 -13.92 9.92
C SER A 50 -4.42 -13.10 8.62
N LEU A 51 -5.50 -12.36 8.36
CA LEU A 51 -5.60 -11.48 7.18
C LEU A 51 -4.86 -10.16 7.41
N ALA A 52 -4.90 -9.59 8.62
CA ALA A 52 -4.16 -8.37 8.95
C ALA A 52 -2.66 -8.56 8.68
N ARG A 53 -2.09 -9.68 9.12
CA ARG A 53 -0.69 -10.03 8.85
C ARG A 53 -0.44 -10.28 7.35
N ALA A 54 -1.32 -11.04 6.70
CA ALA A 54 -1.19 -11.34 5.27
C ALA A 54 -1.29 -10.10 4.38
N LEU A 55 -2.05 -9.07 4.77
CA LEU A 55 -2.08 -7.77 4.08
C LEU A 55 -0.70 -7.10 4.09
N GLY A 56 0.01 -7.14 5.21
CA GLY A 56 1.39 -6.64 5.30
C GLY A 56 2.33 -7.44 4.40
N VAL A 57 2.26 -8.78 4.46
CA VAL A 57 3.08 -9.66 3.61
C VAL A 57 2.82 -9.40 2.13
N ALA A 58 1.56 -9.32 1.72
CA ALA A 58 1.17 -9.03 0.34
C ALA A 58 1.73 -7.69 -0.12
N ALA A 59 1.62 -6.62 0.70
CA ALA A 59 2.17 -5.32 0.34
C ALA A 59 3.68 -5.35 0.07
N VAL A 60 4.44 -6.11 0.88
CA VAL A 60 5.90 -6.25 0.69
C VAL A 60 6.23 -7.11 -0.53
N ARG A 61 5.47 -8.19 -0.77
CA ARG A 61 5.63 -9.03 -1.96
C ARG A 61 5.38 -8.22 -3.24
N GLU A 62 4.26 -7.52 -3.32
CA GLU A 62 3.87 -6.71 -4.49
C GLU A 62 4.86 -5.55 -4.70
N LEU A 63 5.39 -4.94 -3.62
CA LEU A 63 6.48 -3.96 -3.73
C LEU A 63 7.70 -4.56 -4.46
N LEU A 64 8.13 -5.77 -4.08
CA LEU A 64 9.26 -6.44 -4.73
C LEU A 64 8.93 -6.81 -6.18
N GLU A 65 7.77 -7.44 -6.42
CA GLU A 65 7.36 -7.95 -7.73
C GLU A 65 7.16 -6.82 -8.75
N GLU A 66 6.52 -5.72 -8.37
CA GLU A 66 6.21 -4.62 -9.27
C GLU A 66 7.37 -3.62 -9.43
N THR A 67 8.26 -3.52 -8.42
CA THR A 67 9.26 -2.44 -8.39
C THR A 67 10.72 -2.85 -8.25
N GLY A 68 10.98 -4.10 -7.88
CA GLY A 68 12.33 -4.58 -7.56
C GLY A 68 12.85 -4.12 -6.20
N LEU A 69 12.12 -3.24 -5.49
CA LEU A 69 12.52 -2.77 -4.16
C LEU A 69 12.23 -3.83 -3.09
N LEU A 70 13.26 -4.19 -2.34
CA LEU A 70 13.20 -5.19 -1.28
C LEU A 70 12.98 -4.53 0.08
N LEU A 71 11.86 -4.84 0.74
CA LEU A 71 11.63 -4.52 2.16
C LEU A 71 11.78 -5.80 3.00
N GLY A 72 12.96 -6.02 3.56
CA GLY A 72 13.33 -7.24 4.28
C GLY A 72 14.56 -7.91 3.67
N GLU A 73 14.54 -9.24 3.58
CA GLU A 73 15.67 -10.01 3.05
C GLU A 73 15.25 -11.16 2.13
N MET A 74 16.14 -11.55 1.21
CA MET A 74 15.99 -12.72 0.36
C MET A 74 16.82 -13.88 0.91
N LYS A 75 16.19 -15.03 1.13
CA LYS A 75 16.85 -16.29 1.48
C LYS A 75 16.71 -17.27 0.33
N GLY A 76 17.69 -17.25 -0.58
CA GLY A 76 17.56 -17.89 -1.88
C GLY A 76 16.47 -17.21 -2.70
N THR A 77 15.47 -17.96 -3.16
CA THR A 77 14.30 -17.43 -3.89
C THR A 77 13.16 -16.96 -2.97
N ARG A 78 13.30 -17.12 -1.65
CA ARG A 78 12.25 -16.81 -0.69
C ARG A 78 12.42 -15.41 -0.10
N LEU A 79 11.37 -14.60 -0.20
CA LEU A 79 11.24 -13.34 0.52
C LEU A 79 10.92 -13.58 1.99
N LEU A 80 11.70 -12.97 2.88
CA LEU A 80 11.41 -12.78 4.29
C LEU A 80 11.12 -11.30 4.51
N ALA A 81 9.83 -10.95 4.46
CA ALA A 81 9.37 -9.57 4.58
C ALA A 81 9.70 -8.97 5.95
N ASP A 82 10.14 -7.71 5.98
CA ASP A 82 10.19 -6.92 7.23
C ASP A 82 8.89 -6.12 7.36
N LEU A 83 7.98 -6.62 8.20
CA LEU A 83 6.69 -5.95 8.42
C LEU A 83 6.78 -4.83 9.46
N SER A 84 7.87 -4.74 10.22
CA SER A 84 8.01 -3.75 11.30
C SER A 84 8.17 -2.32 10.77
N ALA A 85 8.66 -2.19 9.53
CA ALA A 85 8.78 -0.93 8.81
C ALA A 85 7.45 -0.38 8.27
N LEU A 86 6.34 -1.16 8.35
CA LEU A 86 5.04 -0.76 7.83
C LEU A 86 4.24 0.06 8.84
N ASP A 87 3.74 1.20 8.37
CA ASP A 87 2.72 2.01 9.01
C ASP A 87 1.39 1.91 8.24
N TYR A 88 0.28 2.05 8.94
CA TYR A 88 -1.06 2.07 8.35
C TYR A 88 -1.50 3.51 8.06
N LEU A 89 -1.94 3.77 6.82
CA LEU A 89 -2.49 5.07 6.44
C LEU A 89 -4.02 5.06 6.53
N CYS A 90 -4.67 4.27 5.68
CA CYS A 90 -6.13 4.25 5.59
C CYS A 90 -6.67 3.07 4.77
N ARG A 91 -8.01 3.01 4.66
CA ARG A 91 -8.73 2.01 3.86
C ARG A 91 -9.53 2.65 2.74
N ALA A 92 -9.67 1.94 1.62
CA ALA A 92 -10.62 2.29 0.57
C ALA A 92 -11.45 1.07 0.16
N VAL A 93 -12.76 1.25 0.06
CA VAL A 93 -13.72 0.19 -0.28
C VAL A 93 -14.49 0.59 -1.52
N THR A 94 -14.29 -0.16 -2.60
CA THR A 94 -15.01 0.06 -3.86
C THR A 94 -16.52 -0.21 -3.69
N PRO A 95 -17.39 0.65 -4.25
CA PRO A 95 -18.84 0.46 -4.21
C PRO A 95 -19.31 -0.92 -4.62
N THR A 96 -20.44 -1.35 -4.06
CA THR A 96 -21.14 -2.58 -4.45
C THR A 96 -21.63 -2.55 -5.90
N THR A 97 -21.84 -1.37 -6.47
CA THR A 97 -22.31 -1.18 -7.85
C THR A 97 -21.22 -1.36 -8.91
N ARG A 98 -19.93 -1.46 -8.52
CA ARG A 98 -18.82 -1.70 -9.45
C ARG A 98 -18.62 -3.20 -9.64
N SER A 99 -18.37 -3.62 -10.89
CA SER A 99 -18.11 -5.02 -11.26
C SER A 99 -16.81 -5.57 -10.67
N MET A 100 -15.79 -4.73 -10.53
CA MET A 100 -14.53 -5.07 -9.85
C MET A 100 -14.41 -4.25 -8.56
N ARG A 101 -14.11 -4.93 -7.46
CA ARG A 101 -14.18 -4.34 -6.12
C ARG A 101 -12.97 -4.71 -5.30
N PHE A 102 -12.49 -3.73 -4.53
CA PHE A 102 -11.39 -3.89 -3.59
C PHE A 102 -11.80 -3.41 -2.20
N ASN A 103 -11.16 -3.98 -1.19
CA ASN A 103 -11.15 -3.46 0.18
C ASN A 103 -9.67 -3.21 0.53
N ALA A 104 -9.10 -2.19 -0.09
CA ALA A 104 -7.69 -1.90 -0.13
C ALA A 104 -7.23 -1.26 1.19
N ARG A 105 -6.06 -1.66 1.67
CA ARG A 105 -5.35 -1.02 2.80
C ARG A 105 -4.12 -0.35 2.24
N PHE A 106 -3.93 0.92 2.57
CA PHE A 106 -2.76 1.69 2.17
C PHE A 106 -1.78 1.69 3.32
N LEU A 107 -0.56 1.24 3.03
CA LEU A 107 0.53 1.13 3.98
C LEU A 107 1.68 2.04 3.55
N ILE A 108 2.46 2.49 4.51
CA ILE A 108 3.62 3.36 4.32
C ILE A 108 4.86 2.62 4.82
N ALA A 109 5.97 2.75 4.10
CA ALA A 109 7.29 2.37 4.58
C ALA A 109 8.30 3.49 4.27
N PRO A 110 9.30 3.72 5.13
CA PRO A 110 10.35 4.69 4.84
C PRO A 110 11.27 4.16 3.73
N ALA A 111 11.70 5.03 2.82
CA ALA A 111 12.62 4.67 1.74
C ALA A 111 13.97 4.13 2.27
N SER A 112 14.38 4.53 3.48
CA SER A 112 15.59 4.01 4.12
C SER A 112 15.50 2.55 4.57
N ALA A 113 14.29 1.98 4.66
CA ALA A 113 14.10 0.57 4.99
C ALA A 113 14.14 -0.35 3.76
N VAL A 114 14.04 0.21 2.54
CA VAL A 114 14.09 -0.59 1.31
C VAL A 114 15.50 -0.67 0.73
N ARG A 115 15.78 -1.75 0.00
CA ARG A 115 17.05 -2.00 -0.69
C ARG A 115 16.80 -2.34 -2.16
N GLY A 116 17.84 -2.20 -2.97
CA GLY A 116 17.79 -2.47 -4.41
C GLY A 116 17.58 -1.22 -5.24
N GLU A 117 17.54 -1.40 -6.54
CA GLU A 117 17.26 -0.35 -7.51
C GLU A 117 15.85 -0.53 -8.06
N ILE A 118 15.24 0.58 -8.46
CA ILE A 118 13.93 0.53 -9.12
C ILE A 118 14.11 -0.23 -10.45
N ALA A 119 13.54 -1.42 -10.50
CA ALA A 119 13.53 -2.30 -11.66
C ALA A 119 12.22 -3.10 -11.62
N GLY A 120 11.22 -2.61 -12.36
CA GLY A 120 9.91 -3.25 -12.40
C GLY A 120 9.87 -4.50 -13.28
N SER A 121 8.83 -5.32 -13.10
CA SER A 121 8.53 -6.49 -13.94
C SER A 121 8.05 -6.15 -15.37
N GLY A 122 7.86 -4.87 -15.67
CA GLY A 122 7.24 -4.37 -16.91
C GLY A 122 5.73 -4.16 -16.81
N GLU A 123 5.10 -4.50 -15.68
CA GLU A 123 3.66 -4.23 -15.45
C GLU A 123 3.37 -2.73 -15.26
N LEU A 124 4.32 -2.03 -14.65
CA LEU A 124 4.30 -0.58 -14.48
C LEU A 124 5.31 0.08 -15.44
N GLU A 125 4.82 1.02 -16.23
CA GLU A 125 5.65 1.92 -17.05
C GLU A 125 6.02 3.17 -16.25
N GLY A 126 7.17 3.79 -16.55
CA GLY A 126 7.60 5.03 -15.87
C GLY A 126 7.70 4.87 -14.35
N LEU A 127 8.11 3.69 -13.89
CA LEU A 127 8.28 3.43 -12.46
C LEU A 127 9.43 4.28 -11.91
N ASP A 128 9.14 5.11 -10.91
CA ASP A 128 10.13 6.00 -10.29
C ASP A 128 9.72 6.45 -8.88
N TRP A 129 10.65 7.13 -8.20
CA TRP A 129 10.40 7.97 -7.04
C TRP A 129 9.89 9.35 -7.49
N TYR A 130 8.66 9.67 -7.13
CA TYR A 130 8.03 10.93 -7.49
C TYR A 130 8.03 11.89 -6.30
N PRO A 131 8.46 13.17 -6.48
CA PRO A 131 8.13 14.21 -5.52
C PRO A 131 6.60 14.27 -5.34
N LEU A 132 6.14 14.42 -4.10
CA LEU A 132 4.70 14.38 -3.79
C LEU A 132 3.90 15.41 -4.59
N SER A 133 4.43 16.62 -4.79
CA SER A 133 3.81 17.65 -5.63
C SER A 133 3.65 17.19 -7.08
N LYS A 134 4.67 16.57 -7.67
CA LYS A 134 4.62 16.03 -9.04
C LYS A 134 3.66 14.86 -9.16
N ALA A 135 3.55 14.02 -8.13
CA ALA A 135 2.58 12.94 -8.11
C ALA A 135 1.13 13.47 -8.10
N LEU A 136 0.86 14.51 -7.31
CA LEU A 136 -0.45 15.18 -7.24
C LEU A 136 -0.82 15.92 -8.55
N ASP A 137 0.16 16.43 -9.29
CA ASP A 137 -0.05 17.08 -10.59
C ASP A 137 -0.28 16.09 -11.75
N ALA A 138 -0.09 14.78 -11.52
CA ALA A 138 -0.23 13.76 -12.55
C ALA A 138 -1.70 13.40 -12.84
N LYS A 139 -1.92 12.62 -13.91
CA LYS A 139 -3.24 12.02 -14.16
C LYS A 139 -3.49 10.89 -13.16
N LEU A 140 -4.36 11.14 -12.19
CA LEU A 140 -4.68 10.20 -11.11
C LEU A 140 -6.10 9.66 -11.18
N ALA A 141 -6.28 8.47 -10.62
CA ALA A 141 -7.60 8.06 -10.14
C ALA A 141 -8.00 8.96 -8.96
N ASN A 142 -9.28 9.31 -8.83
CA ASN A 142 -9.78 10.10 -7.70
C ASN A 142 -9.35 9.49 -6.36
N ILE A 143 -9.47 8.17 -6.19
CA ILE A 143 -8.99 7.53 -4.97
C ILE A 143 -7.48 7.70 -4.76
N THR A 144 -6.63 7.55 -5.78
CA THR A 144 -5.17 7.72 -5.66
C THR A 144 -4.81 9.13 -5.20
N GLU A 145 -5.45 10.15 -5.76
CA GLU A 145 -5.29 11.54 -5.33
C GLU A 145 -5.64 11.71 -3.85
N ARG A 146 -6.78 11.17 -3.41
CA ARG A 146 -7.18 11.22 -1.99
C ARG A 146 -6.16 10.57 -1.08
N ILE A 147 -5.59 9.42 -1.46
CA ILE A 147 -4.56 8.74 -0.68
C ILE A 147 -3.27 9.58 -0.59
N LEU A 148 -2.86 10.24 -1.68
CA LEU A 148 -1.70 11.14 -1.64
C LEU A 148 -1.93 12.34 -0.71
N VAL A 149 -3.15 12.88 -0.65
CA VAL A 149 -3.51 13.95 0.29
C VAL A 149 -3.45 13.45 1.74
N GLU A 150 -3.95 12.26 2.05
CA GLU A 150 -3.80 11.68 3.40
C GLU A 150 -2.33 11.43 3.75
N PHE A 151 -1.53 10.94 2.79
CA PHE A 151 -0.10 10.75 2.98
C PHE A 151 0.60 12.08 3.25
N GLN A 152 0.22 13.17 2.57
CA GLN A 152 0.78 14.50 2.80
C GLN A 152 0.57 14.94 4.25
N ALA A 153 -0.66 14.80 4.77
CA ALA A 153 -0.99 15.14 6.15
C ALA A 153 -0.24 14.24 7.14
N TRP A 154 -0.19 12.93 6.88
CA TRP A 154 0.53 11.97 7.72
C TRP A 154 2.04 12.23 7.76
N HIS A 155 2.65 12.56 6.62
CA HIS A 155 4.07 12.87 6.52
C HIS A 155 4.43 14.14 7.28
N ALA A 156 3.58 15.17 7.23
CA ALA A 156 3.78 16.42 7.95
C ALA A 156 3.65 16.26 9.48
N ALA A 157 2.89 15.26 9.93
CA ALA A 157 2.68 14.96 11.34
C ALA A 157 3.91 14.29 11.99
N THR A 158 4.17 14.66 13.24
CA THR A 158 5.11 13.98 14.13
C THR A 158 4.62 12.57 14.51
N PRO A 159 5.50 11.67 14.99
CA PRO A 159 5.06 10.36 15.48
C PRO A 159 3.95 10.39 16.53
N ALA A 160 3.98 11.38 17.44
CA ALA A 160 2.96 11.54 18.47
C ALA A 160 1.60 11.98 17.87
N GLU A 161 1.61 12.91 16.92
CA GLU A 161 0.39 13.36 16.23
C GLU A 161 -0.21 12.24 15.37
N ARG A 162 0.61 11.41 14.72
CA ARG A 162 0.15 10.26 13.92
C ARG A 162 -0.68 9.28 14.75
N ALA A 163 -0.32 9.05 16.00
CA ALA A 163 -1.08 8.18 16.90
C ALA A 163 -2.48 8.72 17.24
N ALA A 164 -2.66 10.05 17.13
CA ALA A 164 -3.93 10.74 17.36
C ALA A 164 -4.74 10.98 16.08
N LEU A 165 -4.20 10.67 14.89
CA LEU A 165 -4.92 10.84 13.64
C LEU A 165 -6.18 9.95 13.62
N PRO A 166 -7.31 10.48 13.11
CA PRO A 166 -8.53 9.70 13.01
C PRO A 166 -8.34 8.52 12.06
N LYS A 167 -8.97 7.39 12.38
CA LYS A 167 -9.07 6.26 11.46
C LYS A 167 -10.03 6.64 10.35
N ILE A 168 -9.62 6.46 9.11
CA ILE A 168 -10.40 6.89 7.95
C ILE A 168 -10.61 5.78 6.93
N VAL A 169 -11.78 5.83 6.30
CA VAL A 169 -12.14 4.96 5.19
C VAL A 169 -12.76 5.78 4.07
N TYR A 170 -12.31 5.50 2.85
CA TYR A 170 -12.95 5.96 1.62
C TYR A 170 -13.96 4.92 1.17
N ARG A 171 -15.24 5.27 1.03
CA ARG A 171 -16.29 4.34 0.58
C ARG A 171 -17.39 5.02 -0.21
N GLY A 172 -18.16 4.25 -0.97
CA GLY A 172 -19.07 4.83 -1.96
C GLY A 172 -18.24 5.44 -3.08
N ASN A 173 -18.52 6.67 -3.49
CA ASN A 173 -17.75 7.33 -4.55
C ASN A 173 -16.55 8.09 -3.96
N ASP A 174 -15.66 7.36 -3.26
CA ASP A 174 -14.49 7.89 -2.57
C ASP A 174 -14.83 9.01 -1.57
N ASN A 175 -15.93 8.85 -0.83
CA ASN A 175 -16.26 9.76 0.28
C ASN A 175 -15.37 9.43 1.48
N ARG A 176 -14.66 10.44 2.00
CA ARG A 176 -13.86 10.35 3.23
C ARG A 176 -14.80 10.24 4.44
N MET A 177 -14.67 9.16 5.21
CA MET A 177 -15.47 8.90 6.40
C MET A 177 -14.60 8.44 7.57
N SER A 178 -15.10 8.57 8.80
CA SER A 178 -14.51 7.90 9.96
C SER A 178 -14.60 6.38 9.77
N ASP A 179 -13.50 5.66 10.03
CA ASP A 179 -13.46 4.19 10.10
C ASP A 179 -13.50 3.79 11.58
N GLU A 180 -14.63 4.11 12.22
CA GLU A 180 -14.99 3.62 13.56
C GLU A 180 -15.51 2.18 13.53
#